data_AF-A0A7W7Y3C8-F1
#
_entry.id   AF-A0A7W7Y3C8-F1
#
_cell.length_a   1.000
_cell.length_b   1.000
_cell.length_c   1.000
_cell.angle_alpha   90.00
_cell.angle_beta   90.00
_cell.angle_gamma   90.00
#
_symmetry.space_group_name_H-M   'P 1'
#
loop_
_entity.id
_entity.type
_entity.pdbx_description
1 polymer ?
#
loop_
_entity_poly.entity_id
_entity_poly.type
_entity_poly.pdbx_seq_one_letter_code
_entity_poly.pdbx_strand_id
1 'polypeptide(L)' 'MEGANYLQKQPFVGRFFTISAFKGLHAKAILLCDWNTSDHARREDLLYVGASRAQMALHLFKKST' A
#
# COMPACT_ATOMS: atom_id res chain seq x y z
N MET A 1 -9.94 27.77 20.39
CA MET A 1 -9.43 26.40 20.19
C MET A 1 -10.00 25.89 18.88
N GLU A 2 -9.34 26.13 17.75
CA GLU A 2 -9.96 26.04 16.42
C GLU A 2 -9.04 25.41 15.35
N GLY A 3 -8.02 24.66 15.77
CA GLY A 3 -7.00 24.09 14.88
C GLY A 3 -7.19 22.63 14.48
N ALA A 4 -8.08 21.88 15.15
CA ALA A 4 -8.12 20.42 15.03
C ALA A 4 -9.02 19.87 13.89
N ASN A 5 -9.91 20.69 13.32
CA ASN A 5 -10.93 20.22 12.37
C ASN A 5 -10.57 20.37 10.87
N TYR A 6 -9.45 21.02 10.53
CA TYR A 6 -9.08 21.26 9.12
C TYR A 6 -8.43 20.06 8.41
N LEU A 7 -7.95 19.06 9.15
CA LEU A 7 -7.28 17.89 8.57
C LEU A 7 -8.26 16.79 8.11
N GLN A 8 -9.52 16.82 8.54
CA GLN A 8 -10.49 15.74 8.27
C GLN A 8 -11.21 15.84 6.92
N LYS A 9 -11.10 16.95 6.19
CA LYS A 9 -11.92 17.20 4.98
C LYS A 9 -11.16 17.13 3.64
N GLN A 10 -9.87 16.80 3.65
CA GLN A 10 -9.17 16.54 2.40
C GLN A 10 -9.55 15.12 1.93
N PRO A 11 -10.16 14.95 0.74
CA PRO A 11 -10.39 13.62 0.20
C PRO A 11 -9.04 12.92 0.09
N PHE A 12 -8.94 11.72 0.65
CA PHE A 12 -7.75 10.90 0.48
C PHE A 12 -7.59 10.57 -1.01
N VAL A 13 -6.61 11.18 -1.67
CA VAL A 13 -6.26 10.88 -3.05
C VAL A 13 -5.29 9.70 -3.05
N GLY A 14 -5.85 8.50 -2.90
CA GLY A 14 -5.13 7.25 -3.14
C GLY A 14 -5.08 6.93 -4.63
N ARG A 15 -4.00 6.27 -5.07
CA ARG A 15 -3.94 5.64 -6.40
C ARG A 15 -3.78 4.13 -6.21
N PHE A 16 -4.44 3.37 -7.07
CA PHE A 16 -4.38 1.91 -7.06
C PHE A 16 -3.49 1.42 -8.19
N PHE A 17 -2.56 0.53 -7.87
CA PHE A 17 -1.65 -0.07 -8.83
C PHE A 17 -1.46 -1.55 -8.50
N THR A 18 -1.19 -2.35 -9.52
CA THR A 18 -0.57 -3.67 -9.31
C THR A 18 0.90 -3.49 -8.93
N ILE A 19 1.50 -4.50 -8.29
CA ILE A 19 2.93 -4.48 -7.94
C ILE A 19 3.80 -4.27 -9.20
N SER A 20 3.43 -4.88 -10.32
CA SER A 20 4.14 -4.72 -11.60
C SER A 20 4.05 -3.30 -12.16
N ALA A 21 2.86 -2.69 -12.13
CA ALA A 21 2.65 -1.32 -12.62
C ALA A 21 3.30 -0.26 -11.72
N PHE A 22 3.53 -0.56 -10.45
CA PHE A 22 4.18 0.34 -9.49
C PHE A 22 5.70 0.16 -9.41
N LYS A 23 6.28 -0.68 -10.27
CA LYS A 23 7.73 -0.96 -10.28
C LYS A 23 8.51 0.32 -10.58
N GLY A 24 9.48 0.63 -9.71
CA GLY A 24 10.33 1.83 -9.83
C GLY A 24 9.71 3.11 -9.25
N LEU A 25 8.44 3.07 -8.85
CA LEU A 25 7.79 4.18 -8.15
C LEU A 25 7.88 4.01 -6.63
N HIS A 26 7.74 5.13 -5.91
CA HIS A 26 7.77 5.17 -4.45
C HIS A 26 6.64 6.06 -3.92
N ALA A 27 6.16 5.75 -2.72
CA ALA A 27 5.16 6.55 -2.03
C ALA A 27 5.51 6.68 -0.53
N LYS A 28 5.07 7.79 0.10
CA LYS A 28 5.23 7.98 1.55
C LYS A 28 4.58 6.85 2.34
N ALA A 29 3.37 6.46 1.96
CA ALA A 29 2.63 5.35 2.55
C ALA A 29 2.17 4.37 1.46
N ILE A 30 2.31 3.07 1.73
CA ILE A 30 1.79 1.98 0.90
C ILE A 30 0.80 1.15 1.73
N LEU A 31 -0.36 0.87 1.14
CA LEU A 31 -1.28 -0.16 1.61
C LEU A 31 -1.15 -1.34 0.65
N LEU A 32 -0.51 -2.42 1.09
CA LEU A 32 -0.28 -3.60 0.27
C LEU A 32 -1.32 -4.67 0.60
N CYS A 33 -2.16 -5.02 -0.37
CA CYS A 33 -3.22 -6.01 -0.20
C CYS A 33 -2.81 -7.33 -0.87
N ASP A 34 -2.60 -8.36 -0.05
CA ASP A 34 -2.43 -9.73 -0.52
C ASP A 34 -3.79 -10.44 -0.52
N TRP A 35 -4.35 -10.58 -1.72
CA TRP A 35 -5.61 -11.28 -1.93
C TRP A 35 -5.47 -12.81 -1.98
N ASN A 36 -4.23 -13.32 -1.96
CA ASN A 36 -3.90 -14.75 -1.97
C ASN A 36 -4.64 -15.54 -3.06
N THR A 37 -4.82 -14.91 -4.23
CA THR A 37 -5.68 -15.41 -5.32
C THR A 37 -4.97 -16.41 -6.22
N SER A 38 -3.65 -16.55 -6.14
CA SER A 38 -2.85 -17.44 -6.97
C SER A 38 -1.46 -17.71 -6.36
N ASP A 39 -0.80 -18.77 -6.82
CA ASP A 39 0.60 -19.04 -6.43
C ASP A 39 1.56 -17.93 -6.86
N HIS A 40 1.22 -17.18 -7.92
CA HIS A 40 1.97 -15.98 -8.30
C HIS A 40 1.92 -14.91 -7.19
N ALA A 41 0.76 -14.69 -6.57
CA ALA A 41 0.59 -13.69 -5.51
C ALA A 41 1.32 -14.07 -4.20
N ARG A 42 1.56 -15.37 -3.97
CA ARG A 42 2.25 -15.89 -2.76
C ARG A 42 3.76 -15.72 -2.78
N ARG A 43 4.34 -15.28 -3.90
CA ARG A 43 5.79 -15.23 -4.02
C ARG A 43 6.37 -14.15 -3.11
N GLU A 44 7.33 -14.55 -2.29
CA GLU A 44 7.99 -13.65 -1.34
C GLU A 44 8.71 -12.48 -2.02
N ASP A 45 9.21 -12.66 -3.24
CA ASP A 45 9.87 -11.59 -3.99
C ASP A 45 8.89 -10.45 -4.35
N LEU A 46 7.62 -10.75 -4.62
CA LEU A 46 6.61 -9.72 -4.87
C LEU A 46 6.27 -8.94 -3.61
N LEU A 47 6.18 -9.63 -2.47
CA LEU A 47 5.98 -8.99 -1.18
C LEU A 47 7.14 -8.03 -0.87
N TYR A 48 8.38 -8.48 -1.06
CA TYR A 48 9.57 -7.64 -0.89
C TYR A 48 9.53 -6.42 -1.82
N VAL A 49 9.27 -6.63 -3.12
CA VAL A 49 9.22 -5.55 -4.09
C VAL A 49 8.14 -4.52 -3.74
N GLY A 50 6.96 -4.95 -3.32
CA GLY A 50 5.86 -4.06 -2.93
C GLY A 50 6.15 -3.30 -1.62
N ALA A 51 6.65 -4.01 -0.60
CA ALA A 51 7.01 -3.44 0.69
C ALA A 51 8.11 -2.36 0.57
N SER A 52 9.11 -2.61 -0.28
CA SER A 52 10.25 -1.69 -0.47
C SER A 52 9.88 -0.38 -1.18
N ARG A 53 8.61 -0.19 -1.59
CA ARG A 53 8.15 1.07 -2.23
C ARG A 53 7.67 2.10 -1.20
N ALA A 54 7.41 1.67 0.03
CA ALA A 54 7.02 2.54 1.13
C ALA A 54 8.24 3.31 1.65
N GLN A 55 8.12 4.62 1.78
CA GLN A 55 9.21 5.47 2.32
C GLN A 55 9.06 5.75 3.81
N MET A 56 7.84 5.71 4.34
CA MET A 56 7.57 6.03 5.75
C MET A 56 6.66 5.01 6.43
N ALA A 57 5.58 4.60 5.77
CA ALA A 57 4.59 3.70 6.36
C ALA A 57 4.19 2.59 5.40
N LEU A 58 4.14 1.37 5.91
CA LEU A 58 3.64 0.19 5.21
C LEU A 58 2.57 -0.46 6.08
N HIS A 59 1.41 -0.73 5.48
CA HIS A 59 0.43 -1.64 6.07
C HIS A 59 0.16 -2.78 5.10
N LEU A 60 0.15 -4.00 5.64
CA LEU A 60 -0.08 -5.21 4.87
C LEU A 60 -1.41 -5.82 5.27
N PHE A 61 -2.34 -5.87 4.32
CA PHE A 61 -3.57 -6.62 4.48
C PHE A 61 -3.36 -8.04 3.97
N LYS A 62 -3.41 -9.01 4.87
CA LYS A 62 -3.42 -10.44 4.52
C LYS A 62 -4.82 -10.99 4.74
N LYS A 63 -5.27 -11.88 3.86
CA LYS A 63 -6.50 -12.66 4.07
C LYS A 63 -6.36 -13.45 5.39
N SER A 64 -7.32 -13.28 6.31
CA SER A 64 -7.40 -14.15 7.50
C SER A 64 -7.56 -15.59 7.05
N THR A 65 -6.75 -16.47 7.61
CA THR A 65 -6.82 -17.92 7.36
C THR A 65 -8.10 -18.48 7.96
#